data_AF-A0A4Q4URF1-F1
#
_entry.id   AF-A0A4Q4URF1-F1
#
_cell.length_a   1.000
_cell.length_b   1.000
_cell.length_c   1.000
_cell.angle_alpha   90.00
_cell.angle_beta   90.00
_cell.angle_gamma   90.00
#
_symmetry.space_group_name_H-M   'P 1'
#
loop_
_entity.id
_entity.type
_entity.pdbx_description
1 polymer ?
#
loop_
_entity_poly.entity_id
_entity_poly.type
_entity_poly.pdbx_seq_one_letter_code
_entity_poly.pdbx_strand_id
1 'polypeptide(L)'
;MTSTITTAAIQALSISTSLLASGGIAAISLFDVPELQSQPASRSLPATRWLFSRGSHVFPQAASLAGAGFLYLACAALPSAPTTMGGRLLGMLHVGTNGAAVNGYLAAAALSVAIAPFTVFVMLPTTNSALIGINAEKGGARSAGDSVAGKGGASELTDLSGPQTRAQASTEEEDEKVRALLGKFAKLNLVRAFLLGAGGVLGLWTALLG
;
A
#
# COMPACT_ATOMS: atom_id res chain seq x y z
N MET A 1 -16.56 27.21 -5.61
CA MET A 1 -15.51 27.55 -4.64
C MET A 1 -15.58 26.57 -3.49
N THR A 2 -14.51 25.83 -3.23
CA THR A 2 -14.40 25.01 -2.03
C THR A 2 -14.06 25.91 -0.85
N SER A 3 -14.67 25.68 0.32
CA SER A 3 -14.30 26.44 1.52
C SER A 3 -12.87 26.13 1.94
N THR A 4 -12.15 27.13 2.46
CA THR A 4 -10.80 26.97 3.03
C THR A 4 -10.74 25.84 4.04
N ILE A 5 -11.81 25.66 4.83
CA ILE A 5 -11.93 24.57 5.82
C ILE A 5 -11.95 23.20 5.12
N THR A 6 -12.71 23.06 4.04
CA THR A 6 -12.79 21.81 3.27
C THR A 6 -11.44 21.46 2.65
N THR A 7 -10.75 22.45 2.06
CA THR A 7 -9.42 22.25 1.49
C THR A 7 -8.42 21.80 2.55
N ALA A 8 -8.36 22.50 3.69
CA ALA A 8 -7.47 22.15 4.79
C ALA A 8 -7.76 20.75 5.36
N ALA A 9 -9.03 20.39 5.51
CA ALA A 9 -9.43 19.08 5.99
C ALA A 9 -8.98 17.97 5.04
N ILE A 10 -9.14 18.15 3.72
CA ILE A 10 -8.74 17.16 2.72
C ILE A 10 -7.21 17.07 2.63
N GLN A 11 -6.49 18.19 2.72
CA GLN A 11 -5.02 18.20 2.80
C GLN A 11 -4.56 17.40 4.02
N ALA A 12 -5.04 17.75 5.22
CA ALA A 12 -4.66 17.08 6.46
C ALA A 12 -4.94 15.58 6.42
N LEU A 13 -6.14 15.19 5.96
CA LEU A 13 -6.52 13.78 5.85
C LEU A 13 -5.61 13.03 4.87
N SER A 14 -5.46 13.53 3.64
CA SER A 14 -4.71 12.84 2.58
C SER A 14 -3.22 12.70 2.92
N ILE A 15 -2.61 13.78 3.43
CA ILE A 15 -1.21 13.79 3.86
C ILE A 15 -1.01 12.82 5.03
N SER A 16 -1.86 12.90 6.06
CA SER A 16 -1.72 12.04 7.24
C SER A 16 -1.92 10.57 6.89
N THR A 17 -2.95 10.23 6.11
CA THR A 17 -3.20 8.86 5.65
C THR A 17 -2.00 8.32 4.87
N SER A 18 -1.44 9.11 3.94
CA SER A 18 -0.29 8.71 3.14
C SER A 18 0.95 8.46 4.00
N LEU A 19 1.32 9.41 4.88
CA LEU A 19 2.51 9.31 5.72
C LEU A 19 2.40 8.20 6.77
N LEU A 20 1.22 8.02 7.40
CA LEU A 20 0.98 6.93 8.36
C LEU A 20 1.06 5.57 7.68
N ALA A 21 0.45 5.42 6.51
CA ALA A 21 0.53 4.18 5.75
C ALA A 21 1.97 3.88 5.29
N SER A 22 2.71 4.89 4.83
CA SER A 22 4.14 4.77 4.55
C SER A 22 4.93 4.27 5.76
N GLY A 23 4.73 4.91 6.92
CA GLY A 23 5.37 4.51 8.17
C GLY A 23 5.03 3.08 8.58
N GLY A 24 3.77 2.67 8.44
CA GLY A 24 3.33 1.29 8.71
C GLY A 24 3.99 0.25 7.79
N ILE A 25 4.10 0.53 6.49
CA ILE A 25 4.80 -0.37 5.54
C ILE A 25 6.30 -0.44 5.85
N ALA A 26 6.91 0.71 6.21
CA ALA A 26 8.30 0.76 6.61
C ALA A 26 8.55 -0.04 7.90
N ALA A 27 7.65 0.07 8.89
CA ALA A 27 7.73 -0.68 10.14
C ALA A 27 7.71 -2.20 9.91
N ILE A 28 6.84 -2.68 9.01
CA ILE A 28 6.84 -4.09 8.60
C ILE A 28 8.21 -4.53 8.09
N SER A 29 8.84 -3.69 7.27
CA SER A 29 10.11 -4.04 6.62
C SER A 29 11.31 -3.96 7.55
N LEU A 30 11.28 -3.01 8.49
CA LEU A 30 12.41 -2.69 9.37
C LEU A 30 12.34 -3.40 10.73
N PHE A 31 11.17 -3.87 11.16
CA PHE A 31 10.97 -4.53 12.45
C PHE A 31 10.35 -5.92 12.31
N ASP A 32 9.18 -6.03 11.67
CA ASP A 32 8.46 -7.32 11.62
C ASP A 32 9.22 -8.37 10.79
N VAL A 33 9.76 -7.98 9.64
CA VAL A 33 10.50 -8.92 8.78
C VAL A 33 11.77 -9.46 9.45
N PRO A 34 12.65 -8.63 10.05
CA PRO A 34 13.79 -9.15 10.82
C PRO A 34 13.39 -10.14 11.91
N GLU A 35 12.28 -9.88 12.63
CA GLU A 35 11.76 -10.78 13.65
C GLU A 35 11.21 -12.09 13.06
N LEU A 36 10.59 -12.04 11.88
CA LEU A 36 10.16 -13.25 11.17
C LEU A 36 11.35 -14.06 10.63
N GLN A 37 12.44 -13.40 10.24
CA GLN A 37 13.65 -14.05 9.74
C GLN A 37 14.46 -14.77 10.81
N SER A 38 14.31 -14.37 12.09
CA SER A 38 14.93 -15.03 13.25
C SER A 38 14.24 -16.35 13.63
N GLN A 39 13.04 -16.59 13.08
CA GLN A 39 12.21 -17.75 13.36
C GLN A 39 12.30 -18.81 12.25
N PRO A 40 12.12 -20.10 12.57
CA PRO A 40 12.01 -21.15 11.55
C PRO A 40 10.79 -20.91 10.65
N ALA A 41 10.84 -21.38 9.40
CA ALA A 41 9.80 -21.24 8.40
C ALA A 41 8.43 -21.73 8.89
N SER A 42 8.42 -22.84 9.65
CA SER A 42 7.21 -23.38 10.29
C SER A 42 6.46 -22.36 11.16
N ARG A 43 7.15 -21.37 11.73
CA ARG A 43 6.56 -20.31 12.56
C ARG A 43 6.41 -18.99 11.82
N SER A 44 7.37 -18.63 10.96
CA SER A 44 7.36 -17.35 10.25
C SER A 44 6.37 -17.31 9.09
N LEU A 45 6.12 -18.42 8.38
CA LEU A 45 5.19 -18.45 7.24
C LEU A 45 3.75 -18.09 7.62
N PRO A 46 3.15 -18.65 8.68
CA PRO A 46 1.81 -18.25 9.08
C PRO A 46 1.70 -16.80 9.56
N ALA A 47 2.71 -16.32 10.30
CA ALA A 47 2.75 -14.93 10.74
C ALA A 47 2.89 -13.98 9.54
N THR A 48 3.71 -14.33 8.56
CA THR A 48 3.83 -13.61 7.27
C THR A 48 2.50 -13.59 6.52
N ARG A 49 1.76 -14.70 6.51
CA ARG A 49 0.42 -14.76 5.89
C ARG A 49 -0.56 -13.81 6.57
N TRP A 50 -0.60 -13.81 7.90
CA TRP A 50 -1.46 -12.90 8.66
C TRP A 50 -1.11 -11.43 8.36
N LEU A 51 0.18 -11.12 8.33
CA LEU A 51 0.69 -9.79 8.00
C LEU A 51 0.29 -9.36 6.59
N PHE A 52 0.40 -10.27 5.61
CA PHE A 52 -0.02 -10.02 4.23
C PHE A 52 -1.53 -9.79 4.12
N SER A 53 -2.35 -10.58 4.81
CA SER A 53 -3.81 -10.42 4.84
C SER A 53 -4.21 -9.04 5.38
N ARG A 54 -3.68 -8.66 6.55
CA ARG A 54 -3.97 -7.33 7.13
C ARG A 54 -3.45 -6.21 6.24
N GLY A 55 -2.23 -6.35 5.71
CA GLY A 55 -1.61 -5.35 4.86
C GLY A 55 -2.37 -5.12 3.54
N SER A 56 -2.91 -6.17 2.92
CA SER A 56 -3.65 -6.05 1.65
C SER A 56 -5.00 -5.35 1.81
N HIS A 57 -5.58 -5.39 3.01
CA HIS A 57 -6.81 -4.66 3.32
C HIS A 57 -6.55 -3.22 3.80
N VAL A 58 -5.42 -2.94 4.46
CA VAL A 58 -5.15 -1.59 5.01
C VAL A 58 -4.46 -0.67 3.99
N PHE A 59 -3.33 -1.08 3.42
CA PHE A 59 -2.47 -0.16 2.68
C PHE A 59 -3.03 0.25 1.30
N PRO A 60 -3.63 -0.64 0.49
CA PRO A 60 -4.28 -0.23 -0.75
C PRO A 60 -5.46 0.72 -0.52
N GLN A 61 -6.22 0.55 0.56
CA GLN A 61 -7.31 1.46 0.93
C GLN A 61 -6.78 2.83 1.34
N ALA A 62 -5.74 2.87 2.18
CA ALA A 62 -5.08 4.11 2.56
C ALA A 62 -4.50 4.84 1.34
N ALA A 63 -3.82 4.12 0.45
CA ALA A 63 -3.31 4.65 -0.82
C ALA A 63 -4.42 5.21 -1.72
N SER A 64 -5.55 4.51 -1.83
CA SER A 64 -6.71 4.96 -2.62
C SER A 64 -7.35 6.20 -2.01
N LEU A 65 -7.52 6.24 -0.69
CA LEU A 65 -8.09 7.39 0.02
C LEU A 65 -7.20 8.62 -0.12
N ALA A 66 -5.89 8.48 0.13
CA ALA A 66 -4.93 9.57 -0.03
C ALA A 66 -4.84 10.04 -1.49
N GLY A 67 -4.77 9.10 -2.44
CA GLY A 67 -4.74 9.39 -3.87
C GLY A 67 -5.98 10.14 -4.34
N ALA A 68 -7.18 9.72 -3.92
CA ALA A 68 -8.42 10.40 -4.24
C ALA A 68 -8.48 11.82 -3.65
N GLY A 69 -8.01 12.00 -2.42
CA GLY A 69 -7.93 13.31 -1.79
C GLY A 69 -6.95 14.26 -2.48
N PHE A 70 -5.76 13.78 -2.87
CA PHE A 70 -4.83 14.56 -3.68
C PHE A 70 -5.40 14.89 -5.06
N LEU A 71 -6.08 13.95 -5.71
CA LEU A 71 -6.73 14.19 -7.00
C LEU A 71 -7.83 15.26 -6.87
N TYR A 72 -8.60 15.22 -5.79
CA TYR A 72 -9.60 16.25 -5.49
C TYR A 72 -8.94 17.63 -5.31
N LEU A 73 -7.82 17.71 -4.59
CA LEU A 73 -7.08 18.96 -4.40
C LEU A 73 -6.51 19.50 -5.72
N ALA A 74 -6.02 18.62 -6.60
CA ALA A 74 -5.61 19.00 -7.95
C ALA A 74 -6.78 19.58 -8.76
N CYS A 75 -7.95 18.92 -8.74
CA CYS A 75 -9.17 19.44 -9.35
C CYS A 75 -9.51 20.83 -8.78
N ALA A 76 -9.51 20.98 -7.46
CA ALA A 76 -9.88 22.20 -6.76
C ALA A 76 -8.94 23.37 -7.06
N ALA A 77 -7.67 23.10 -7.36
CA ALA A 77 -6.66 24.09 -7.72
C ALA A 77 -6.71 24.54 -9.21
N LEU A 78 -7.55 23.92 -10.05
CA LEU A 78 -7.70 24.36 -11.44
C LEU A 78 -8.37 25.74 -11.54
N PRO A 79 -7.94 26.58 -12.50
CA PRO A 79 -8.64 27.83 -12.85
C PRO A 79 -10.09 27.57 -13.28
N SER A 80 -10.98 28.53 -13.06
CA SER A 80 -12.45 28.43 -13.18
C SER A 80 -13.03 28.20 -14.60
N ALA A 81 -12.27 27.69 -15.57
CA ALA A 81 -12.65 27.65 -16.99
C ALA A 81 -12.52 26.24 -17.60
N PRO A 82 -13.17 25.22 -17.01
CA PRO A 82 -14.48 24.85 -17.59
C PRO A 82 -15.54 24.45 -16.55
N THR A 83 -16.79 24.81 -16.83
CA THR A 83 -17.98 24.61 -15.97
C THR A 83 -18.48 23.17 -15.89
N THR A 84 -17.92 22.24 -16.68
CA THR A 84 -18.29 20.82 -16.67
C THR A 84 -17.21 19.97 -16.01
N MET A 85 -17.61 18.95 -15.25
CA MET A 85 -16.70 17.98 -14.61
C MET A 85 -15.74 17.34 -15.63
N GLY A 86 -16.23 17.04 -16.84
CA GLY A 86 -15.43 16.49 -17.94
C GLY A 86 -14.32 17.43 -18.40
N GLY A 87 -14.60 18.74 -18.51
CA GLY A 87 -13.58 19.72 -18.88
C GLY A 87 -12.47 19.85 -17.82
N ARG A 88 -12.81 19.72 -16.53
CA ARG A 88 -11.81 19.78 -15.45
C ARG A 88 -10.89 18.56 -15.45
N LEU A 89 -11.45 17.38 -15.71
CA LEU A 89 -10.68 16.15 -15.90
C LEU A 89 -9.73 16.26 -17.11
N LEU A 90 -10.21 16.78 -18.25
CA LEU A 90 -9.35 17.05 -19.40
C LEU A 90 -8.26 18.09 -19.11
N GLY A 91 -8.57 19.11 -18.30
CA GLY A 91 -7.59 20.11 -17.87
C GLY A 91 -6.42 19.50 -17.08
N MET A 92 -6.68 18.50 -16.24
CA MET A 92 -5.64 17.79 -15.49
C MET A 92 -4.70 16.97 -16.37
N LEU A 93 -5.14 16.55 -17.56
CA LEU A 93 -4.31 15.77 -18.49
C LEU A 93 -3.17 16.61 -19.09
N HIS A 94 -3.25 17.94 -19.07
CA HIS A 94 -2.17 18.83 -19.49
C HIS A 94 -1.11 19.00 -18.39
N VAL A 95 -0.51 17.88 -17.98
CA VAL A 95 0.56 17.84 -16.98
C VAL A 95 1.75 18.68 -17.48
N GLY A 96 2.23 19.60 -16.63
CA GLY A 96 3.37 20.48 -16.96
C GLY A 96 3.00 21.87 -17.47
N THR A 97 1.78 22.08 -17.99
CA THR A 97 1.27 23.43 -18.32
C THR A 97 0.33 23.99 -17.26
N ASN A 98 -0.15 23.12 -16.35
CA ASN A 98 -0.92 23.53 -15.18
C ASN A 98 -0.05 24.24 -14.14
N GLY A 99 -0.68 24.98 -13.22
CA GLY A 99 0.02 25.62 -12.10
C GLY A 99 0.72 24.62 -11.18
N ALA A 100 1.71 25.09 -10.42
CA ALA A 100 2.52 24.27 -9.53
C ALA A 100 1.68 23.46 -8.53
N ALA A 101 0.60 24.05 -7.98
CA ALA A 101 -0.31 23.37 -7.07
C ALA A 101 -1.01 22.16 -7.72
N VAL A 102 -1.52 22.32 -8.94
CA VAL A 102 -2.20 21.24 -9.68
C VAL A 102 -1.21 20.11 -9.98
N ASN A 103 -0.05 20.43 -10.53
CA ASN A 103 0.96 19.42 -10.87
C ASN A 103 1.49 18.71 -9.62
N GLY A 104 1.69 19.43 -8.52
CA GLY A 104 2.16 18.87 -7.24
C GLY A 104 1.17 17.85 -6.67
N TYR A 105 -0.12 18.19 -6.64
CA TYR A 105 -1.16 17.27 -6.19
C TYR A 105 -1.39 16.09 -7.15
N LEU A 106 -1.29 16.29 -8.47
CA LEU A 106 -1.35 15.20 -9.45
C LEU A 106 -0.20 14.21 -9.25
N ALA A 107 1.02 14.70 -9.05
CA ALA A 107 2.17 13.86 -8.78
C ALA A 107 2.04 13.12 -7.43
N ALA A 108 1.53 13.79 -6.38
CA ALA A 108 1.25 13.16 -5.10
C ALA A 108 0.20 12.03 -5.20
N ALA A 109 -0.86 12.25 -5.99
CA ALA A 109 -1.86 11.23 -6.28
C ALA A 109 -1.27 10.04 -7.05
N ALA A 110 -0.49 10.32 -8.09
CA ALA A 110 0.16 9.30 -8.90
C ALA A 110 1.11 8.43 -8.08
N LEU A 111 1.96 9.04 -7.24
CA LEU A 111 2.87 8.34 -6.34
C LEU A 111 2.12 7.46 -5.33
N SER A 112 1.02 7.96 -4.77
CA SER A 112 0.21 7.20 -3.81
C SER A 112 -0.44 5.96 -4.46
N VAL A 113 -0.97 6.09 -5.68
CA VAL A 113 -1.66 4.99 -6.38
C VAL A 113 -0.66 4.02 -7.04
N ALA A 114 0.57 4.44 -7.36
CA ALA A 114 1.61 3.63 -8.00
C ALA A 114 1.99 2.35 -7.22
N ILE A 115 1.64 2.29 -5.93
CA ILE A 115 1.82 1.09 -5.10
C ILE A 115 1.05 -0.11 -5.66
N ALA A 116 -0.13 0.10 -6.23
CA ALA A 116 -0.95 -0.97 -6.79
C ALA A 116 -0.26 -1.66 -7.98
N PRO A 117 0.11 -0.95 -9.07
CA PRO A 117 0.83 -1.59 -10.17
C PRO A 117 2.20 -2.14 -9.73
N PHE A 118 2.92 -1.45 -8.83
CA PHE A 118 4.18 -2.01 -8.30
C PHE A 118 3.97 -3.35 -7.59
N THR A 119 2.92 -3.45 -6.77
CA THR A 119 2.61 -4.69 -6.05
C THR A 119 2.24 -5.80 -7.02
N VAL A 120 1.37 -5.50 -8.00
CA VAL A 120 0.86 -6.49 -8.95
C VAL A 120 1.95 -6.99 -9.90
N PHE A 121 2.74 -6.08 -10.49
CA PHE A 121 3.68 -6.43 -11.55
C PHE A 121 5.06 -6.82 -11.04
N VAL A 122 5.46 -6.39 -9.85
CA VAL A 122 6.79 -6.68 -9.29
C VAL A 122 6.66 -7.62 -8.11
N MET A 123 5.98 -7.20 -7.06
CA MET A 123 6.06 -7.87 -5.76
C MET A 123 5.36 -9.23 -5.71
N LEU A 124 4.19 -9.35 -6.36
CA LEU A 124 3.48 -10.62 -6.49
C LEU A 124 4.32 -11.69 -7.20
N PRO A 125 4.80 -11.49 -8.45
CA PRO A 125 5.51 -12.53 -9.18
C PRO A 125 6.88 -12.86 -8.57
N THR A 126 7.60 -11.89 -7.99
CA THR A 126 8.99 -12.14 -7.54
C THR A 126 9.10 -12.71 -6.13
N THR A 127 8.07 -12.53 -5.29
CA THR A 127 8.19 -12.76 -3.84
C THR A 127 6.93 -13.32 -3.20
N ASN A 128 5.79 -12.63 -3.32
CA ASN A 128 4.62 -12.96 -2.49
C ASN A 128 4.02 -14.30 -2.87
N SER A 129 3.93 -14.61 -4.17
CA SER A 129 3.40 -15.89 -4.64
C SER A 129 4.27 -17.07 -4.17
N ALA A 130 5.59 -16.89 -4.10
CA ALA A 130 6.50 -17.94 -3.62
C ALA A 130 6.31 -18.19 -2.11
N LEU A 131 6.23 -17.14 -1.29
CA LEU A 131 5.96 -17.26 0.15
C LEU A 131 4.62 -17.95 0.42
N ILE A 132 3.59 -17.60 -0.36
CA ILE A 132 2.26 -18.16 -0.21
C ILE A 132 2.21 -19.62 -0.67
N GLY A 133 2.92 -19.97 -1.75
CA GLY A 133 3.06 -21.35 -2.22
C GLY A 133 3.66 -22.26 -1.14
N ILE A 134 4.79 -21.85 -0.55
CA ILE A 134 5.46 -22.62 0.52
C ILE A 134 4.54 -22.75 1.76
N ASN A 135 3.83 -21.67 2.12
CA ASN A 135 2.88 -21.72 3.21
C ASN A 135 1.70 -22.67 2.91
N ALA A 136 1.21 -22.72 1.67
CA ALA A 136 0.14 -23.61 1.25
C ALA A 136 0.57 -25.09 1.26
N GLU A 137 1.78 -25.39 0.78
CA GLU A 137 2.39 -26.72 0.84
C GLU A 137 2.48 -27.25 2.28
N LYS A 138 2.72 -26.37 3.25
CA LYS A 138 2.76 -26.71 4.69
C LYS A 138 1.40 -26.73 5.39
N GLY A 139 0.30 -26.76 4.63
CA GLY A 139 -1.06 -26.85 5.16
C GLY A 139 -1.67 -25.50 5.58
N GLY A 140 -1.05 -24.38 5.20
CA GLY A 140 -1.64 -23.06 5.36
C GLY A 140 -2.75 -22.80 4.33
N ALA A 141 -3.81 -22.11 4.72
CA ALA A 141 -4.92 -21.82 3.81
C ALA A 141 -4.66 -20.58 2.90
N ARG A 142 -5.07 -20.71 1.63
CA ARG A 142 -5.31 -19.68 0.57
C ARG A 142 -4.14 -19.21 -0.32
N SER A 143 -4.53 -18.66 -1.48
CA SER A 143 -3.70 -18.16 -2.60
C SER A 143 -3.52 -16.63 -2.59
N ALA A 144 -2.43 -16.13 -3.18
CA ALA A 144 -2.03 -14.71 -3.22
C ALA A 144 -3.04 -13.79 -3.93
N GLY A 145 -3.73 -14.30 -4.95
CA GLY A 145 -4.69 -13.53 -5.74
C GLY A 145 -5.94 -13.16 -4.96
N ASP A 146 -6.42 -14.03 -4.07
CA ASP A 146 -7.65 -13.80 -3.29
C ASP A 146 -7.47 -12.70 -2.24
N SER A 147 -6.27 -12.63 -1.63
CA SER A 147 -5.91 -11.58 -0.66
C SER A 147 -5.78 -10.19 -1.28
N VAL A 148 -5.31 -10.10 -2.54
CA VAL A 148 -5.23 -8.83 -3.28
C VAL A 148 -6.60 -8.41 -3.81
N ALA A 149 -7.43 -9.37 -4.23
CA ALA A 149 -8.79 -9.12 -4.69
C ALA A 149 -9.79 -8.79 -3.55
N GLY A 150 -9.35 -8.83 -2.29
CA GLY A 150 -10.20 -8.58 -1.13
C GLY A 150 -11.35 -9.58 -0.97
N LYS A 151 -11.25 -10.76 -1.59
CA LYS A 151 -12.27 -11.81 -1.49
C LYS A 151 -12.19 -12.49 -0.11
N GLY A 152 -13.23 -12.32 0.71
CA GLY A 152 -13.41 -13.05 1.98
C GLY A 152 -13.50 -12.21 3.26
N GLY A 153 -13.45 -10.87 3.19
CA GLY A 153 -13.39 -9.99 4.37
C GLY A 153 -14.55 -10.09 5.37
N ALA A 154 -15.76 -10.44 4.93
CA ALA A 154 -16.90 -10.64 5.85
C ALA A 154 -16.76 -11.91 6.70
N SER A 155 -16.06 -12.93 6.20
CA SER A 155 -15.73 -14.12 6.97
C SER A 155 -14.53 -13.91 7.89
N GLU A 156 -13.72 -12.86 7.73
CA GLU A 156 -12.46 -12.63 8.48
C GLU A 156 -12.69 -12.02 9.87
N LEU A 157 -13.76 -11.22 10.04
CA LEU A 157 -14.20 -10.71 11.35
C LEU A 157 -14.91 -11.79 12.19
N THR A 158 -15.38 -12.84 11.52
CA THR A 158 -16.03 -14.02 12.10
C THR A 158 -15.18 -15.28 11.94
N ASP A 159 -13.93 -15.15 11.46
CA ASP A 159 -13.01 -16.28 11.23
C ASP A 159 -12.43 -16.71 12.57
N LEU A 160 -13.22 -17.51 13.27
CA LEU A 160 -12.83 -18.32 14.40
C LEU A 160 -12.18 -19.63 13.93
N SER A 161 -11.48 -19.64 12.79
CA SER A 161 -10.62 -20.78 12.47
C SER A 161 -9.71 -20.99 13.68
N GLY A 162 -9.87 -22.17 14.28
CA GLY A 162 -9.29 -22.49 15.58
C GLY A 162 -7.78 -22.33 15.61
N PRO A 163 -7.16 -22.46 16.80
CA PRO A 163 -5.71 -22.34 16.96
C PRO A 163 -5.01 -23.13 15.86
N GLN A 164 -4.07 -22.47 15.17
CA GLN A 164 -3.32 -23.11 14.10
C GLN A 164 -2.82 -24.48 14.55
N THR A 165 -3.19 -25.52 13.81
CA THR A 165 -2.58 -26.84 13.96
C THR A 165 -1.07 -26.67 13.84
N ARG A 166 -0.30 -27.28 14.76
CA ARG A 166 1.17 -27.22 14.76
C ARG A 166 1.69 -27.38 13.34
N ALA A 167 2.35 -26.34 12.82
CA ALA A 167 3.03 -26.44 11.54
C ALA A 167 4.06 -27.57 11.61
N GLN A 168 4.13 -28.38 10.56
CA GLN A 168 5.16 -29.41 10.43
C GLN A 168 6.53 -28.75 10.54
N ALA A 169 7.47 -29.39 11.25
CA ALA A 169 8.83 -28.87 11.40
C ALA A 169 9.42 -28.56 10.02
N SER A 170 10.10 -27.41 9.90
CA SER A 170 10.78 -27.02 8.67
C SER A 170 12.20 -27.57 8.62
N THR A 171 12.73 -27.74 7.42
CA THR A 171 14.14 -28.09 7.20
C THR A 171 15.00 -26.83 7.16
N GLU A 172 16.31 -26.97 7.33
CA GLU A 172 17.25 -25.83 7.26
C GLU A 172 17.24 -25.15 5.87
N GLU A 173 17.13 -25.93 4.79
CA GLU A 173 17.02 -25.40 3.42
C GLU A 173 15.75 -24.55 3.22
N GLU A 174 14.63 -24.99 3.79
CA GLU A 174 13.38 -24.23 3.76
C GLU A 174 13.48 -22.94 4.58
N ASP A 175 14.08 -23.01 5.76
CA ASP A 175 14.31 -21.86 6.63
C ASP A 175 15.17 -20.81 5.91
N GLU A 176 16.25 -21.22 5.24
CA GLU A 176 17.09 -20.34 4.44
C GLU A 176 16.33 -19.72 3.27
N LYS A 177 15.57 -20.53 2.53
CA LYS A 177 14.75 -20.07 1.39
C LYS A 177 13.71 -19.04 1.83
N VAL A 178 12.98 -19.31 2.91
CA VAL A 178 11.98 -18.38 3.46
C VAL A 178 12.65 -17.11 3.97
N ARG A 179 13.78 -17.21 4.67
CA ARG A 179 14.55 -16.04 5.12
C ARG A 179 14.97 -15.15 3.95
N ALA A 180 15.47 -15.74 2.86
CA ALA A 180 15.85 -15.00 1.66
C ALA A 180 14.64 -14.31 0.99
N LEU A 181 13.50 -15.00 0.90
CA LEU A 181 12.26 -14.44 0.36
C LEU A 181 11.71 -13.31 1.23
N LEU A 182 11.74 -13.45 2.56
CA LEU A 182 11.38 -12.40 3.51
C LEU A 182 12.27 -11.16 3.35
N GLY A 183 13.58 -11.35 3.15
CA GLY A 183 14.50 -10.24 2.90
C GLY A 183 14.17 -9.47 1.62
N LYS A 184 13.79 -10.18 0.55
CA LYS A 184 13.30 -9.54 -0.68
C LYS A 184 11.96 -8.83 -0.46
N PHE A 185 11.04 -9.46 0.27
CA PHE A 185 9.74 -8.88 0.64
C PHE A 185 9.91 -7.56 1.41
N ALA A 186 10.81 -7.49 2.39
CA ALA A 186 11.13 -6.25 3.10
C ALA A 186 11.62 -5.15 2.14
N LYS A 187 12.60 -5.47 1.28
CA LYS A 187 13.14 -4.49 0.33
C LYS A 187 12.07 -3.93 -0.61
N LEU A 188 11.18 -4.78 -1.12
CA LEU A 188 10.10 -4.36 -2.01
C LEU A 188 9.02 -3.57 -1.26
N ASN A 189 8.72 -3.90 0.00
CA ASN A 189 7.83 -3.08 0.82
C ASN A 189 8.43 -1.70 1.11
N LEU A 190 9.75 -1.57 1.32
CA LEU A 190 10.38 -0.26 1.45
C LEU A 190 10.19 0.61 0.21
N VAL A 191 10.16 0.03 -0.99
CA VAL A 191 9.80 0.78 -2.21
C VAL A 191 8.35 1.26 -2.14
N ARG A 192 7.40 0.43 -1.68
CA ARG A 192 6.00 0.85 -1.48
C ARG A 192 5.87 1.96 -0.45
N ALA A 193 6.59 1.84 0.68
CA ALA A 193 6.66 2.87 1.70
C ALA A 193 7.20 4.18 1.10
N PHE A 194 8.30 4.12 0.36
CA PHE A 194 8.88 5.28 -0.31
C PHE A 194 7.89 5.94 -1.29
N LEU A 195 7.22 5.17 -2.16
CA LEU A 195 6.25 5.72 -3.11
C LEU A 195 5.13 6.47 -2.38
N LEU A 196 4.55 5.86 -1.34
CA LEU A 196 3.49 6.49 -0.57
C LEU A 196 4.00 7.73 0.17
N GLY A 197 5.10 7.59 0.91
CA GLY A 197 5.70 8.65 1.70
C GLY A 197 6.13 9.84 0.87
N ALA A 198 6.72 9.61 -0.31
CA ALA A 198 7.05 10.67 -1.26
C ALA A 198 5.80 11.40 -1.75
N GLY A 199 4.70 10.69 -2.00
CA GLY A 199 3.40 11.29 -2.30
C GLY A 199 2.89 12.18 -1.16
N GLY A 200 2.97 11.71 0.09
CA GLY A 200 2.60 12.47 1.28
C GLY A 200 3.45 13.74 1.48
N VAL A 201 4.77 13.63 1.34
CA VAL A 201 5.71 14.76 1.45
C VAL A 201 5.46 15.78 0.34
N LEU A 202 5.25 15.32 -0.91
CA LEU A 202 4.96 16.20 -2.02
C LEU A 202 3.60 16.90 -1.85
N GLY A 203 2.59 16.19 -1.36
CA GLY A 203 1.29 16.76 -1.03
C GLY A 203 1.38 17.83 0.06
N LEU A 204 2.19 17.60 1.09
CA LEU A 204 2.48 18.59 2.14
C LEU A 204 3.21 19.81 1.59
N TRP A 205 4.29 19.60 0.83
CA TRP A 205 5.04 20.67 0.17
C TRP A 205 4.12 21.53 -0.71
N THR A 206 3.25 20.88 -1.48
CA THR A 206 2.26 21.55 -2.33
C THR A 206 1.24 22.33 -1.51
N ALA A 207 0.79 21.81 -0.37
CA ALA A 207 -0.14 22.52 0.51
C ALA A 207 0.45 23.76 1.18
N LEU A 208 1.78 23.78 1.40
CA LEU A 208 2.47 24.89 2.05
C LEU A 208 2.88 26.00 1.08
N LEU A 209 3.13 25.68 -0.19
CA LEU A 209 3.71 26.61 -1.17
C LEU A 209 2.83 26.86 -2.40
N GLY A 210 1.74 26.10 -2.56
CA GLY A 210 0.81 26.17 -3.69
C GLY A 210 -0.33 27.16 -3.49
#